data_AF-A0AAN7Y7W7-F1
#
_entry.id   AF-A0AAN7Y7W7-F1
#
_cell.length_a   1.000
_cell.length_b   1.000
_cell.length_c   1.000
_cell.angle_alpha   90.00
_cell.angle_beta   90.00
_cell.angle_gamma   90.00
#
_symmetry.space_group_name_H-M   'P 1'
#
loop_
_entity.id
_entity.type
_entity.pdbx_description
1 polymer ?
#
loop_
_entity_poly.entity_id
_entity_poly.type
_entity_poly.pdbx_seq_one_letter_code
_entity_poly.pdbx_strand_id
1 'polypeptide(L)'
;MATSQNGRNAVGSWAPSNQRVLFNLPRLHLFEVNDQSWWPNLLREKVQDALTLAWINKFPVLQPTAPCDLVPRVLTSVLKSRISRYIYVDFASGAGGPTPYIERQLNAQLAKDGEKEVGFVLSDISPHLQAWQAASKKSNNLHYIAGSVDASAAPSKEKLLQGVTDTQDKGVMRLFSLAFHHFDDDLAKKILKNTAETSDGFW
;
A
#
# COMPACT_ATOMS: atom_id res chain seq x y z
N MET A 1 -14.63 -15.57 -56.96
CA MET A 1 -15.08 -16.09 -55.65
C MET A 1 -14.13 -15.57 -54.59
N ALA A 2 -14.69 -15.01 -53.54
CA ALA A 2 -14.01 -14.36 -52.44
C ALA A 2 -13.11 -15.32 -51.64
N THR A 3 -12.04 -14.79 -51.03
CA THR A 3 -11.95 -14.71 -49.57
C THR A 3 -10.74 -13.86 -49.13
N SER A 4 -11.05 -12.91 -48.26
CA SER A 4 -10.18 -12.14 -47.40
C SER A 4 -9.58 -13.02 -46.30
N GLN A 5 -8.31 -12.80 -45.94
CA GLN A 5 -7.83 -12.86 -44.55
C GLN A 5 -6.70 -11.82 -44.38
N ASN A 6 -6.99 -10.67 -43.78
CA ASN A 6 -6.90 -10.34 -42.36
C ASN A 6 -5.48 -10.36 -41.77
N GLY A 7 -5.06 -9.18 -41.33
CA GLY A 7 -3.76 -8.94 -40.74
C GLY A 7 -3.60 -9.50 -39.34
N ARG A 8 -2.34 -9.77 -39.00
CA ARG A 8 -1.84 -9.78 -37.63
C ARG A 8 -0.50 -9.09 -37.64
N ASN A 9 -0.50 -7.83 -37.19
CA ASN A 9 0.70 -7.13 -36.78
C ASN A 9 1.40 -7.97 -35.72
N ALA A 10 2.67 -8.29 -35.97
CA ALA A 10 3.54 -8.96 -35.02
C ALA A 10 3.66 -8.05 -33.78
N VAL A 11 3.07 -8.48 -32.67
CA VAL A 11 3.29 -7.87 -31.37
C VAL A 11 4.72 -8.23 -30.97
N GLY A 12 5.61 -7.25 -30.96
CA GLY A 12 6.99 -7.41 -30.56
C GLY A 12 7.07 -8.00 -29.16
N SER A 13 7.71 -9.15 -29.04
CA SER A 13 8.04 -9.79 -27.77
C SER A 13 9.04 -8.91 -27.02
N TRP A 14 8.57 -8.19 -26.01
CA TRP A 14 9.44 -7.50 -25.07
C TRP A 14 9.94 -8.53 -24.04
N ALA A 15 10.97 -9.29 -24.41
CA ALA A 15 11.70 -10.12 -23.46
C ALA A 15 12.88 -9.30 -22.93
N PRO A 16 12.97 -9.02 -21.61
CA PRO A 16 14.15 -8.39 -21.06
C PRO A 16 15.33 -9.35 -21.18
N SER A 17 16.40 -8.86 -21.81
CA SER A 17 17.67 -9.53 -22.02
C SER A 17 18.35 -9.89 -20.69
N ASN A 18 18.64 -11.18 -20.52
CA ASN A 18 19.76 -11.77 -19.76
C ASN A 18 20.02 -11.22 -18.34
N GLN A 19 19.12 -11.52 -17.39
CA GLN A 19 19.55 -11.83 -16.02
C GLN A 19 19.62 -13.36 -15.88
N ARG A 20 20.83 -13.90 -15.75
CA ARG A 20 21.00 -15.29 -15.30
C ARG A 20 20.58 -15.35 -13.83
N VAL A 21 19.36 -15.79 -13.57
CA VAL A 21 18.89 -16.14 -12.23
C VAL A 21 19.67 -17.38 -11.80
N LEU A 22 20.70 -17.19 -10.96
CA LEU A 22 21.62 -18.27 -10.59
C LEU A 22 20.98 -19.33 -9.66
N PHE A 23 19.81 -19.07 -9.06
CA PHE A 23 19.00 -20.06 -8.36
C PHE A 23 17.53 -19.66 -8.41
N ASN A 24 16.68 -20.49 -9.04
CA ASN A 24 15.23 -20.30 -9.03
C ASN A 24 14.65 -20.98 -7.79
N LEU A 25 14.82 -20.37 -6.61
CA LEU A 25 14.15 -20.85 -5.40
C LEU A 25 12.64 -20.56 -5.54
N PRO A 26 11.75 -21.56 -5.34
CA PRO A 26 10.31 -21.30 -5.38
C PRO A 26 9.92 -20.34 -4.26
N ARG A 27 8.87 -19.53 -4.48
CA ARG A 27 8.29 -18.68 -3.44
C ARG A 27 7.78 -19.58 -2.31
N LEU A 28 8.34 -19.41 -1.11
CA LEU A 28 7.79 -20.03 0.10
C LEU A 28 6.73 -19.10 0.69
N HIS A 29 5.48 -19.56 0.73
CA HIS A 29 4.40 -18.87 1.42
C HIS A 29 4.35 -19.34 2.87
N LEU A 30 5.23 -18.75 3.68
CA LEU A 30 5.30 -19.00 5.12
C LEU A 30 4.28 -18.13 5.86
N PHE A 31 3.93 -18.54 7.07
CA PHE A 31 3.05 -17.79 7.96
C PHE A 31 3.85 -17.07 9.04
N GLU A 32 3.33 -15.95 9.53
CA GLU A 32 3.83 -15.33 10.75
C GLU A 32 3.25 -16.05 11.96
N VAL A 33 4.11 -16.44 12.90
CA VAL A 33 3.68 -17.12 14.12
C VAL A 33 2.79 -16.21 14.99
N ASN A 34 3.04 -14.90 14.96
CA ASN A 34 2.26 -13.90 15.66
C ASN A 34 0.85 -13.70 15.09
N ASP A 35 0.57 -14.13 13.86
CA ASP A 35 -0.75 -13.97 13.24
C ASP A 35 -1.71 -15.10 13.59
N GLN A 36 -1.22 -16.16 14.24
CA GLN A 36 -2.05 -17.30 14.59
C GLN A 36 -3.08 -16.93 15.65
N SER A 37 -4.30 -17.48 15.55
CA SER A 37 -5.43 -17.19 16.45
C SER A 37 -5.13 -17.53 17.91
N TRP A 38 -4.23 -18.47 18.16
CA TRP A 38 -3.79 -18.88 19.50
C TRP A 38 -2.65 -18.02 20.06
N TRP A 39 -2.05 -17.12 19.26
CA TRP A 39 -0.93 -16.31 19.72
C TRP A 39 -1.38 -15.20 20.69
N PRO A 40 -0.69 -14.98 21.82
CA PRO A 40 -1.11 -13.99 22.82
C PRO A 40 -1.13 -12.54 22.28
N ASN A 41 -2.24 -11.83 22.51
CA ASN A 41 -2.44 -10.47 22.00
C ASN A 41 -1.35 -9.49 22.44
N LEU A 42 -0.94 -9.53 23.71
CA LEU A 42 0.13 -8.67 24.22
C LEU A 42 1.45 -8.86 23.46
N LEU A 43 1.80 -10.11 23.11
CA LEU A 43 3.01 -10.38 22.35
C LEU A 43 2.87 -9.95 20.89
N ARG A 44 1.69 -10.11 20.29
CA ARG A 44 1.40 -9.60 18.94
C ARG A 44 1.62 -8.10 18.86
N GLU A 45 1.10 -7.35 19.83
CA GLU A 45 1.29 -5.90 19.93
C GLU A 45 2.78 -5.55 20.03
N LYS A 46 3.58 -6.31 20.79
CA LYS A 46 5.05 -6.07 20.86
C LYS A 46 5.80 -6.39 19.59
N VAL A 47 5.40 -7.42 18.85
CA VAL A 47 5.95 -7.68 17.52
C VAL A 47 5.63 -6.53 16.57
N GLN A 48 4.38 -6.06 16.56
CA GLN A 48 3.95 -4.92 15.74
C GLN A 48 4.66 -3.62 16.13
N ASP A 49 4.84 -3.34 17.42
CA ASP A 49 5.62 -2.20 17.94
C ASP A 49 7.08 -2.29 17.44
N ALA A 50 7.71 -3.45 17.55
CA ALA A 50 9.10 -3.66 17.14
C ALA A 50 9.28 -3.50 15.62
N LEU A 51 8.35 -4.03 14.82
CA LEU A 51 8.34 -3.86 13.36
C LEU A 51 8.15 -2.39 12.97
N THR A 52 7.27 -1.67 13.67
CA THR A 52 7.09 -0.22 13.48
C THR A 52 8.39 0.52 13.81
N LEU A 53 9.04 0.20 14.93
CA LEU A 53 10.32 0.78 15.30
C LEU A 53 11.40 0.51 14.24
N ALA A 54 11.44 -0.70 13.68
CA ALA A 54 12.38 -1.04 12.61
C ALA A 54 12.17 -0.19 11.33
N TRP A 55 10.93 0.21 11.06
CA TRP A 55 10.57 1.06 9.92
C TRP A 55 10.96 2.52 10.07
N ILE A 56 10.87 3.04 11.29
CA ILE A 56 11.05 4.48 11.55
C ILE A 56 12.47 4.81 12.00
N ASN A 57 13.25 3.81 12.39
CA ASN A 57 14.63 3.98 12.79
C ASN A 57 15.60 3.56 11.68
N LYS A 58 16.65 4.37 11.52
CA LYS A 58 17.82 3.97 10.75
C LYS A 58 18.64 2.98 11.57
N PHE A 59 19.02 1.85 10.98
CA PHE A 59 20.02 0.94 11.55
C PHE A 59 21.35 1.19 10.82
N PRO A 60 22.31 1.96 11.39
CA PRO A 60 23.43 2.53 10.64
C PRO A 60 24.33 1.51 9.93
N VAL A 61 24.36 0.27 10.42
CA VAL A 61 25.15 -0.83 9.84
C VAL A 61 24.43 -1.51 8.66
N LEU A 62 23.09 -1.53 8.68
CA LEU A 62 22.28 -2.24 7.69
C LEU A 62 21.70 -1.31 6.62
N GLN A 63 21.40 -0.06 6.98
CA GLN A 63 20.70 0.86 6.10
C GLN A 63 21.17 2.32 6.26
N PRO A 64 21.40 3.04 5.14
CA PRO A 64 21.83 4.43 5.16
C PRO A 64 20.70 5.40 5.57
N THR A 65 19.44 4.95 5.51
CA THR A 65 18.25 5.76 5.81
C THR A 65 17.15 4.88 6.40
N ALA A 66 16.22 5.47 7.16
CA ALA A 66 15.05 4.74 7.63
C ALA A 66 14.13 4.37 6.45
N PRO A 67 13.52 3.17 6.44
CA PRO A 67 12.62 2.74 5.37
C PRO A 67 11.46 3.71 5.14
N CYS A 68 10.91 4.29 6.21
CA CYS A 68 9.79 5.24 6.08
C CYS A 68 10.14 6.47 5.25
N ASP A 69 11.40 6.96 5.31
CA ASP A 69 11.82 8.14 4.57
C ASP A 69 11.97 7.87 3.06
N LEU A 70 12.16 6.61 2.66
CA LEU A 70 12.34 6.25 1.25
C LEU A 70 11.03 6.37 0.48
N VAL A 71 9.91 6.05 1.13
CA VAL A 71 8.59 6.02 0.48
C VAL A 71 8.17 7.40 -0.03
N PRO A 72 8.16 8.50 0.77
CA PRO A 72 7.85 9.82 0.26
C PRO A 72 8.76 10.26 -0.89
N ARG A 73 10.05 9.89 -0.86
CA ARG A 73 10.99 10.19 -1.95
C ARG A 73 10.62 9.48 -3.25
N VAL A 74 10.24 8.20 -3.19
CA VAL A 74 9.79 7.46 -4.37
C VAL A 74 8.47 8.02 -4.89
N LEU A 75 7.49 8.26 -4.00
CA LEU A 75 6.18 8.82 -4.39
C LEU A 75 6.32 10.19 -5.06
N THR A 76 7.08 11.11 -4.47
CA THR A 76 7.34 12.44 -5.05
C THR A 76 8.09 12.36 -6.37
N SER A 77 9.07 11.46 -6.51
CA SER A 77 9.82 11.28 -7.76
C SER A 77 8.95 10.73 -8.90
N VAL A 78 8.12 9.72 -8.62
CA VAL A 78 7.30 9.01 -9.62
C VAL A 78 6.05 9.81 -9.98
N LEU A 79 5.35 10.36 -8.99
CA LEU A 79 4.08 11.07 -9.20
C LEU A 79 4.30 12.55 -9.54
N LYS A 80 5.36 13.18 -9.04
CA LYS A 80 5.65 14.61 -9.23
C LYS A 80 4.43 15.45 -8.85
N SER A 81 4.02 16.40 -9.68
CA SER A 81 2.81 17.21 -9.48
C SER A 81 1.50 16.42 -9.44
N ARG A 82 1.50 15.13 -9.79
CA ARG A 82 0.32 14.26 -9.66
C ARG A 82 0.13 13.73 -8.24
N ILE A 83 1.10 13.92 -7.34
CA ILE A 83 1.03 13.38 -5.98
C ILE A 83 -0.22 13.84 -5.23
N SER A 84 -0.61 15.09 -5.44
CA SER A 84 -1.80 15.69 -4.85
C SER A 84 -3.10 15.29 -5.54
N ARG A 85 -3.07 14.54 -6.65
CA ARG A 85 -4.29 14.08 -7.36
C ARG A 85 -4.93 12.87 -6.69
N TYR A 86 -4.31 12.28 -5.68
CA TYR A 86 -4.77 11.03 -5.08
C TYR A 86 -5.04 11.17 -3.58
N ILE A 87 -6.00 10.38 -3.09
CA ILE A 87 -6.05 9.93 -1.71
C ILE A 87 -5.46 8.52 -1.65
N TYR A 88 -4.61 8.28 -0.67
CA TYR A 88 -3.87 7.04 -0.53
C TYR A 88 -4.63 6.10 0.41
N VAL A 89 -4.98 4.90 -0.06
CA VAL A 89 -5.71 3.92 0.75
C VAL A 89 -4.83 2.71 0.95
N ASP A 90 -4.40 2.49 2.20
CA ASP A 90 -3.59 1.35 2.60
C ASP A 90 -4.50 0.17 2.95
N PHE A 91 -4.41 -0.89 2.15
CA PHE A 91 -5.14 -2.14 2.35
C PHE A 91 -4.27 -3.13 3.10
N ALA A 92 -4.92 -3.94 3.94
CA ALA A 92 -4.23 -4.85 4.86
C ALA A 92 -3.23 -4.10 5.76
N SER A 93 -3.67 -2.95 6.27
CA SER A 93 -2.83 -2.03 7.05
C SER A 93 -2.51 -2.53 8.47
N GLY A 94 -3.13 -3.62 8.93
CA GLY A 94 -2.96 -4.15 10.28
C GLY A 94 -3.24 -3.08 11.34
N ALA A 95 -2.33 -2.90 12.30
CA ALA A 95 -2.40 -1.83 13.30
C ALA A 95 -2.06 -0.42 12.75
N GLY A 96 -1.85 -0.28 11.43
CA GLY A 96 -1.50 0.94 10.71
C GLY A 96 -0.08 0.93 10.12
N GLY A 97 0.80 0.07 10.64
CA GLY A 97 2.14 -0.15 10.09
C GLY A 97 2.94 1.14 9.86
N PRO A 98 3.64 1.27 8.72
CA PRO A 98 4.43 2.46 8.40
C PRO A 98 3.59 3.65 7.91
N THR A 99 2.32 3.44 7.55
CA THR A 99 1.48 4.42 6.86
C THR A 99 1.30 5.74 7.60
N PRO A 100 1.05 5.78 8.93
CA PRO A 100 1.01 7.03 9.69
C PRO A 100 2.33 7.81 9.67
N TYR A 101 3.47 7.17 9.43
CA TYR A 101 4.77 7.83 9.34
C TYR A 101 5.02 8.34 7.93
N ILE A 102 4.68 7.53 6.92
CA ILE A 102 4.75 7.91 5.50
C ILE A 102 3.88 9.15 5.27
N GLU A 103 2.64 9.16 5.77
CA GLU A 103 1.71 10.29 5.68
C GLU A 103 2.35 11.57 6.23
N ARG A 104 2.79 11.54 7.49
CA ARG A 104 3.40 12.72 8.13
C ARG A 104 4.63 13.22 7.40
N GLN A 105 5.51 12.31 6.96
CA GLN A 105 6.73 12.69 6.27
C GLN A 105 6.45 13.28 4.89
N LEU A 106 5.51 12.68 4.16
CA LEU A 106 5.11 13.17 2.86
C LEU A 106 4.45 14.55 2.98
N ASN A 107 3.48 14.70 3.87
CA ASN A 107 2.79 15.98 4.07
C ASN A 107 3.73 17.07 4.61
N ALA A 108 4.68 16.74 5.49
CA ALA A 108 5.71 17.68 5.92
C ALA A 108 6.64 18.12 4.77
N GLN A 109 6.91 17.24 3.79
CA GLN A 109 7.66 17.61 2.59
C GLN A 109 6.82 18.51 1.67
N LEU A 110 5.58 18.13 1.39
CA LEU A 110 4.66 18.91 0.56
C LEU A 110 4.46 20.33 1.13
N ALA A 111 4.24 20.45 2.45
CA ALA A 111 4.09 21.75 3.10
C ALA A 111 5.34 22.64 2.96
N LYS A 112 6.56 22.07 3.02
CA LYS A 112 7.80 22.81 2.78
C LYS A 112 7.93 23.29 1.35
N ASP A 113 7.45 22.50 0.40
CA ASP A 113 7.47 22.80 -1.02
C ASP A 113 6.31 23.73 -1.45
N GLY A 114 5.43 24.12 -0.50
CA GLY A 114 4.25 24.96 -0.78
C GLY A 114 3.12 24.21 -1.49
N GLU A 115 3.18 22.88 -1.50
CA GLU A 115 2.22 21.98 -2.13
C GLU A 115 1.09 21.60 -1.16
N LYS A 116 -0.07 21.23 -1.71
CA LYS A 116 -1.22 20.80 -0.90
C LYS A 116 -0.96 19.41 -0.30
N GLU A 117 -1.19 19.28 1.00
CA GLU A 117 -1.18 18.02 1.74
C GLU A 117 -2.21 17.02 1.17
N VAL A 118 -1.95 15.73 1.38
CA VAL A 118 -2.74 14.61 0.85
C VAL A 118 -3.27 13.72 1.98
N GLY A 119 -4.46 13.17 1.76
CA GLY A 119 -5.10 12.26 2.71
C GLY A 119 -4.64 10.82 2.55
N PHE A 120 -4.64 10.10 3.68
CA PHE A 120 -4.41 8.67 3.79
C PHE A 120 -5.59 7.99 4.50
N VAL A 121 -5.92 6.77 4.09
CA VAL A 121 -6.99 5.96 4.69
C VAL A 121 -6.46 4.57 5.00
N LEU A 122 -6.63 4.13 6.25
CA LEU A 122 -6.30 2.77 6.69
C LEU A 122 -7.51 1.84 6.52
N SER A 123 -7.28 0.65 5.97
CA SER A 123 -8.29 -0.40 5.84
C SER A 123 -7.68 -1.79 6.05
N ASP A 124 -8.52 -2.73 6.46
CA ASP A 124 -8.11 -4.11 6.70
C ASP A 124 -9.32 -5.05 6.66
N ILE A 125 -9.09 -6.33 6.37
CA ILE A 125 -10.10 -7.38 6.52
C ILE A 125 -10.44 -7.61 8.01
N SER A 126 -9.48 -7.34 8.90
CA SER A 126 -9.61 -7.39 10.36
C SER A 126 -9.18 -6.04 10.98
N PRO A 127 -10.08 -5.04 11.06
CA PRO A 127 -9.78 -3.70 11.53
C PRO A 127 -9.16 -3.60 12.94
N HIS A 128 -8.12 -2.77 13.09
CA HIS A 128 -7.44 -2.50 14.36
C HIS A 128 -7.83 -1.13 14.94
N LEU A 129 -9.10 -0.97 15.32
CA LEU A 129 -9.71 0.34 15.62
C LEU A 129 -9.00 1.15 16.69
N GLN A 130 -8.54 0.54 17.77
CA GLN A 130 -7.86 1.26 18.85
C GLN A 130 -6.56 1.92 18.38
N ALA A 131 -5.77 1.19 17.59
CA ALA A 131 -4.52 1.70 17.02
C ALA A 131 -4.80 2.83 16.00
N TRP A 132 -5.79 2.62 15.12
CA TRP A 132 -6.14 3.62 14.11
C TRP A 132 -6.74 4.89 14.71
N GLN A 133 -7.58 4.78 15.73
CA GLN A 133 -8.08 5.94 16.48
C GLN A 133 -6.93 6.73 17.14
N ALA A 134 -5.97 6.04 17.74
CA ALA A 134 -4.82 6.69 18.35
C ALA A 134 -3.90 7.36 17.32
N ALA A 135 -3.72 6.75 16.14
CA ALA A 135 -2.93 7.31 15.05
C ALA A 135 -3.62 8.51 14.40
N SER A 136 -4.91 8.41 14.10
CA SER A 136 -5.69 9.46 13.42
C SER A 136 -5.85 10.72 14.28
N LYS A 137 -5.87 10.60 15.62
CA LYS A 137 -5.84 11.77 16.52
C LYS A 137 -4.58 12.64 16.37
N LYS A 138 -3.52 12.13 15.73
CA LYS A 138 -2.24 12.83 15.56
C LYS A 138 -2.11 13.51 14.19
N SER A 139 -3.05 13.31 13.27
CA SER A 139 -3.01 13.90 11.93
C SER A 139 -4.41 14.11 11.37
N ASN A 140 -4.68 15.31 10.84
CA ASN A 140 -5.94 15.60 10.15
C ASN A 140 -6.04 14.91 8.77
N ASN A 141 -4.92 14.40 8.26
CA ASN A 141 -4.83 13.76 6.95
C ASN A 141 -4.80 12.22 7.05
N LEU A 142 -4.98 11.64 8.23
CA LEU A 142 -5.03 10.20 8.42
C LEU A 142 -6.43 9.79 8.89
N HIS A 143 -7.08 8.97 8.06
CA HIS A 143 -8.41 8.44 8.26
C HIS A 143 -8.39 6.91 8.27
N TYR A 144 -9.53 6.29 8.56
CA TYR A 144 -9.66 4.83 8.53
C TYR A 144 -11.10 4.40 8.25
N ILE A 145 -11.25 3.19 7.72
CA ILE A 145 -12.54 2.55 7.52
C ILE A 145 -12.76 1.59 8.68
N ALA A 146 -13.73 1.86 9.55
CA ALA A 146 -13.94 1.05 10.75
C ALA A 146 -14.45 -0.38 10.47
N GLY A 147 -15.08 -0.59 9.32
CA GLY A 147 -15.58 -1.90 8.90
C GLY A 147 -14.52 -2.75 8.21
N SER A 148 -14.75 -4.06 8.17
CA SER A 148 -13.93 -5.00 7.40
C SER A 148 -13.96 -4.65 5.90
N VAL A 149 -12.79 -4.67 5.27
CA VAL A 149 -12.60 -4.39 3.84
C VAL A 149 -11.79 -5.52 3.20
N ASP A 150 -12.40 -6.21 2.23
CA ASP A 150 -11.73 -7.19 1.39
C ASP A 150 -11.03 -6.49 0.23
N ALA A 151 -9.69 -6.57 0.19
CA ALA A 151 -8.89 -5.96 -0.88
C ALA A 151 -9.10 -6.61 -2.26
N SER A 152 -9.57 -7.86 -2.30
CA SER A 152 -9.88 -8.57 -3.53
C SER A 152 -11.25 -8.20 -4.12
N ALA A 153 -12.08 -7.52 -3.31
CA ALA A 153 -13.40 -7.03 -3.66
C ALA A 153 -13.62 -5.64 -3.02
N ALA A 154 -12.70 -4.71 -3.28
CA ALA A 154 -12.71 -3.42 -2.63
C ALA A 154 -14.01 -2.63 -2.91
N PRO A 155 -14.54 -1.90 -1.92
CA PRO A 155 -15.75 -1.11 -2.10
C PRO A 155 -15.51 0.08 -3.04
N SER A 156 -16.61 0.74 -3.45
CA SER A 156 -16.53 1.92 -4.32
C SER A 156 -15.72 3.05 -3.68
N LYS A 157 -15.20 3.94 -4.53
CA LYS A 157 -14.45 5.13 -4.11
C LYS A 157 -15.20 5.97 -3.09
N GLU A 158 -16.51 6.16 -3.26
CA GLU A 158 -17.35 6.95 -2.36
C GLU A 158 -17.36 6.34 -0.95
N LYS A 159 -17.37 5.01 -0.86
CA LYS A 159 -17.32 4.29 0.40
C LYS A 159 -15.90 4.26 1.00
N LEU A 160 -14.87 4.12 0.17
CA LEU A 160 -13.47 4.19 0.63
C LEU A 160 -13.11 5.55 1.23
N LEU A 161 -13.67 6.62 0.66
CA LEU A 161 -13.35 8.00 1.03
C LEU A 161 -14.42 8.64 1.94
N GLN A 162 -15.30 7.84 2.54
CA GLN A 162 -16.34 8.34 3.42
C GLN A 162 -15.72 9.03 4.64
N GLY A 163 -16.08 10.31 4.86
CA GLY A 163 -15.56 11.10 5.98
C GLY A 163 -14.17 11.72 5.73
N VAL A 164 -13.60 11.55 4.54
CA VAL A 164 -12.38 12.25 4.09
C VAL A 164 -12.79 13.57 3.44
N THR A 165 -12.12 14.66 3.80
CA THR A 165 -12.34 15.99 3.21
C THR A 165 -11.54 16.16 1.92
N ASP A 166 -11.91 17.16 1.09
CA ASP A 166 -11.18 17.52 -0.12
C ASP A 166 -10.99 16.38 -1.15
N THR A 167 -11.96 15.48 -1.23
CA THR A 167 -11.95 14.31 -2.12
C THR A 167 -12.46 14.62 -3.53
N GLN A 168 -12.98 15.82 -3.76
CA GLN A 168 -13.44 16.27 -5.07
C GLN A 168 -12.29 16.19 -6.08
N ASP A 169 -12.55 15.52 -7.21
CA ASP A 169 -11.60 15.29 -8.31
C ASP A 169 -10.32 14.50 -7.93
N LYS A 170 -10.25 13.92 -6.72
CA LYS A 170 -9.12 13.06 -6.32
C LYS A 170 -9.35 11.63 -6.74
N GLY A 171 -8.34 10.96 -7.31
CA GLY A 171 -8.36 9.51 -7.50
C GLY A 171 -8.02 8.74 -6.21
N VAL A 172 -8.19 7.41 -6.25
CA VAL A 172 -7.74 6.49 -5.18
C VAL A 172 -6.45 5.80 -5.63
N MET A 173 -5.39 5.99 -4.86
CA MET A 173 -4.14 5.24 -4.97
C MET A 173 -4.15 4.14 -3.91
N ARG A 174 -4.12 2.86 -4.31
CA ARG A 174 -4.05 1.76 -3.35
C ARG A 174 -2.61 1.44 -2.97
N LEU A 175 -2.38 1.28 -1.68
CA LEU A 175 -1.10 0.89 -1.10
C LEU A 175 -1.25 -0.45 -0.38
N PHE A 176 -0.17 -1.23 -0.35
CA PHE A 176 -0.11 -2.51 0.35
C PHE A 176 1.21 -2.62 1.11
N SER A 177 1.27 -2.00 2.27
CA SER A 177 2.49 -1.92 3.07
C SER A 177 2.83 -3.27 3.73
N LEU A 178 3.83 -3.99 3.20
CA LEU A 178 4.25 -5.31 3.70
C LEU A 178 3.10 -6.31 3.85
N ALA A 179 2.14 -6.30 2.93
CA ALA A 179 0.97 -7.17 3.04
C ALA A 179 1.05 -8.43 2.15
N PHE A 180 1.72 -8.34 1.00
CA PHE A 180 1.63 -9.38 -0.03
C PHE A 180 2.20 -10.74 0.37
N HIS A 181 3.09 -10.80 1.36
CA HIS A 181 3.61 -12.07 1.85
C HIS A 181 2.57 -12.89 2.62
N HIS A 182 1.49 -12.27 3.11
CA HIS A 182 0.38 -12.98 3.74
C HIS A 182 -0.54 -13.68 2.72
N PHE A 183 -0.54 -13.24 1.46
CA PHE A 183 -1.47 -13.74 0.44
C PHE A 183 -0.88 -14.91 -0.35
N ASP A 184 -1.66 -15.96 -0.54
CA ASP A 184 -1.33 -16.97 -1.54
C ASP A 184 -1.38 -16.36 -2.96
N ASP A 185 -0.90 -17.13 -3.94
CA ASP A 185 -0.82 -16.65 -5.32
C ASP A 185 -2.18 -16.31 -5.93
N ASP A 186 -3.25 -17.02 -5.54
CA ASP A 186 -4.58 -16.82 -6.12
C ASP A 186 -5.27 -15.59 -5.52
N LEU A 187 -5.14 -15.38 -4.21
CA LEU A 187 -5.61 -14.18 -3.54
C LEU A 187 -4.83 -12.95 -4.02
N ALA A 188 -3.50 -13.03 -4.11
CA ALA A 188 -2.67 -11.94 -4.62
C ALA A 188 -3.09 -11.53 -6.05
N LYS A 189 -3.35 -12.50 -6.94
CA LYS A 189 -3.85 -12.23 -8.29
C LYS A 189 -5.22 -11.53 -8.27
N LYS A 190 -6.14 -11.97 -7.41
CA LYS A 190 -7.47 -11.34 -7.29
C LYS A 190 -7.36 -9.90 -6.79
N ILE A 191 -6.52 -9.64 -5.79
CA ILE A 191 -6.25 -8.29 -5.25
C ILE A 191 -5.66 -7.38 -6.33
N LEU A 192 -4.63 -7.83 -7.04
CA LEU A 192 -4.00 -7.05 -8.11
C LEU A 192 -4.96 -6.79 -9.27
N LYS A 193 -5.74 -7.80 -9.67
CA LYS A 193 -6.77 -7.65 -10.70
C LYS A 193 -7.81 -6.60 -10.28
N ASN A 194 -8.41 -6.75 -9.10
CA ASN A 194 -9.41 -5.81 -8.61
C ASN A 194 -8.84 -4.38 -8.52
N THR A 195 -7.60 -4.25 -8.06
CA THR A 195 -6.90 -2.96 -8.00
C THR A 195 -6.75 -2.34 -9.39
N ALA A 196 -6.20 -3.08 -10.36
CA ALA A 196 -6.04 -2.60 -11.73
C ALA A 196 -7.37 -2.23 -12.41
N GLU A 197 -8.46 -2.90 -12.06
CA GLU A 197 -9.79 -2.64 -12.63
C GLU A 197 -10.53 -1.47 -11.97
N THR A 198 -10.20 -1.09 -10.73
CA THR A 198 -11.06 -0.21 -9.93
C THR A 198 -10.36 0.94 -9.18
N SER A 199 -9.02 1.00 -9.18
CA SER A 199 -8.29 2.14 -8.61
C SER A 199 -7.72 3.07 -9.69
N ASP A 200 -7.44 4.31 -9.32
CA ASP A 200 -6.79 5.29 -10.20
C ASP A 200 -5.25 5.17 -10.19
N GLY A 201 -4.73 4.35 -9.27
CA GLY A 201 -3.33 4.01 -9.13
C GLY A 201 -3.08 2.90 -8.11
N PHE A 202 -1.89 2.33 -8.16
CA PHE A 202 -1.38 1.33 -7.22
C PHE A 202 0.11 1.57 -6.96
N TRP A 203 0.53 1.37 -5.71
CA TRP A 203 1.93 1.37 -5.30
C TRP A 203 2.20 0.24 -4.31
#